data_AF-A0A966QEC7-F1
#
_entry.id   AF-A0A966QEC7-F1
#
_cell.length_a   1.000
_cell.length_b   1.000
_cell.length_c   1.000
_cell.angle_alpha   90.00
_cell.angle_beta   90.00
_cell.angle_gamma   90.00
#
_symmetry.space_group_name_H-M   'P 1'
#
loop_
_entity.id
_entity.type
_entity.pdbx_description
1 polymer ?
#
loop_
_entity_poly.entity_id
_entity_poly.type
_entity_poly.pdbx_seq_one_letter_code
_entity_poly.pdbx_strand_id
1 'polypeptide(L)'
;AAETAAGQVTNPGTFTFTRSGGDLTKSLTVNFNLGGTATANDYTPTLGSSITFAAGSNSEILTITPVNDPLIEGPETVILTLLSDPSYTIGVGNLATITINDNDFINQTLWGTTANDAIIGGLGDDQIAGVPATGTTPTALGIGQIDTLTGGGGKDTFLLADARGTFYNDGSNTSQGINDYALIKDFNSTEDKLQLKKGSQYLFRYANSATEIYLGNGDNSFNAADELIGQIQGVNLTPGTGTWIIPTTATWTTWA
;
A
#
# COMPACT_ATOMS: atom_id res chain seq x y z
N ALA A 1 -12.40 10.79 6.07
CA ALA A 1 -11.49 10.63 7.22
C ALA A 1 -10.78 9.30 7.04
N ALA A 2 -9.63 9.09 7.67
CA ALA A 2 -8.96 7.79 7.64
C ALA A 2 -8.22 7.56 8.95
N GLU A 3 -8.13 6.30 9.32
CA GLU A 3 -7.18 5.85 10.33
C GLU A 3 -5.76 6.00 9.80
N THR A 4 -4.84 6.19 10.74
CA THR A 4 -3.44 6.45 10.43
C THR A 4 -2.57 5.84 11.51
N ALA A 5 -1.59 5.05 11.10
CA ALA A 5 -0.63 4.42 12.00
C ALA A 5 0.07 5.45 12.92
N ALA A 6 0.52 4.97 14.09
CA ALA A 6 1.21 5.81 15.06
C ALA A 6 2.41 6.55 14.44
N GLY A 7 2.46 7.87 14.63
CA GLY A 7 3.52 8.74 14.08
C GLY A 7 3.24 9.27 12.67
N GLN A 8 2.16 8.85 12.02
CA GLN A 8 1.66 9.47 10.80
C GLN A 8 0.80 10.70 11.10
N VAL A 9 0.61 11.56 10.09
CA VAL A 9 -0.28 12.71 10.19
C VAL A 9 -1.73 12.22 10.22
N THR A 10 -2.47 12.56 11.28
CA THR A 10 -3.89 12.18 11.44
C THR A 10 -4.78 12.76 10.33
N ASN A 11 -5.84 12.02 9.95
CA ASN A 11 -6.79 12.42 8.91
C ASN A 11 -8.24 12.51 9.44
N PRO A 12 -8.59 13.59 10.16
CA PRO A 12 -9.91 13.74 10.78
C PRO A 12 -11.03 14.01 9.76
N GLY A 13 -12.28 13.76 10.18
CA GLY A 13 -13.48 14.14 9.46
C GLY A 13 -14.23 15.27 10.17
N THR A 14 -14.93 16.12 9.43
CA THR A 14 -15.66 17.27 9.99
C THR A 14 -17.08 17.39 9.44
N PHE A 15 -18.05 17.57 10.33
CA PHE A 15 -19.37 18.09 9.99
C PHE A 15 -19.39 19.61 10.20
N THR A 16 -19.83 20.34 9.20
CA THR A 16 -20.01 21.79 9.28
C THR A 16 -21.49 22.12 9.37
N PHE A 17 -21.89 22.77 10.45
CA PHE A 17 -23.23 23.27 10.64
C PHE A 17 -23.27 24.74 10.28
N THR A 18 -24.31 25.16 9.56
CA THR A 18 -24.51 26.55 9.15
C THR A 18 -25.88 27.05 9.53
N ARG A 19 -25.93 28.23 10.13
CA ARG A 19 -27.16 28.94 10.49
C ARG A 19 -27.29 30.19 9.62
N SER A 20 -28.31 30.25 8.77
CA SER A 20 -28.49 31.35 7.80
C SER A 20 -29.50 32.43 8.21
N GLY A 21 -30.16 32.29 9.37
CA GLY A 21 -31.21 33.23 9.77
C GLY A 21 -31.64 33.17 11.24
N GLY A 22 -32.75 33.85 11.51
CA GLY A 22 -33.26 34.11 12.86
C GLY A 22 -32.48 35.22 13.58
N ASP A 23 -32.73 35.37 14.88
CA ASP A 23 -32.01 36.32 15.73
C ASP A 23 -30.65 35.73 16.14
N LEU A 24 -29.60 36.11 15.41
CA LEU A 24 -28.22 35.64 15.68
C LEU A 24 -27.70 36.08 17.05
N THR A 25 -28.31 37.06 17.71
CA THR A 25 -27.89 37.46 19.07
C THR A 25 -28.28 36.44 20.14
N LYS A 26 -29.07 35.42 19.78
CA LYS A 26 -29.49 34.33 20.66
C LYS A 26 -28.80 33.03 20.30
N SER A 27 -28.45 32.25 21.32
CA SER A 27 -27.99 30.87 21.14
C SER A 27 -29.07 29.99 20.52
N LEU A 28 -28.66 29.00 19.73
CA LEU A 28 -29.55 28.01 19.14
C LEU A 28 -28.94 26.63 19.29
N THR A 29 -29.65 25.71 19.95
CA THR A 29 -29.27 24.30 20.00
C THR A 29 -29.99 23.57 18.89
N VAL A 30 -29.25 22.85 18.06
CA VAL A 30 -29.74 22.03 16.96
C VAL A 30 -29.51 20.57 17.31
N ASN A 31 -30.59 19.79 17.27
CA ASN A 31 -30.55 18.36 17.60
C ASN A 31 -30.31 17.53 16.35
N PHE A 32 -29.60 16.41 16.50
CA PHE A 32 -29.32 15.46 15.43
C PHE A 32 -29.30 14.03 15.96
N ASN A 33 -29.52 13.08 15.05
CA ASN A 33 -29.25 11.66 15.28
C ASN A 33 -27.99 11.23 14.53
N LEU A 34 -27.28 10.27 15.11
CA LEU A 34 -26.17 9.57 14.48
C LEU A 34 -26.61 8.19 14.01
N GLY A 35 -26.11 7.77 12.85
CA GLY A 35 -26.22 6.43 12.30
C GLY A 35 -25.01 6.11 11.44
N GLY A 36 -25.14 5.14 10.55
CA GLY A 36 -24.03 4.61 9.78
C GLY A 36 -23.56 3.26 10.33
N THR A 37 -22.36 2.85 9.95
CA THR A 37 -21.78 1.56 10.37
C THR A 37 -20.76 1.72 11.49
N ALA A 38 -20.09 2.87 11.57
CA ALA A 38 -19.13 3.15 12.63
C ALA A 38 -19.84 3.27 13.99
N THR A 39 -19.26 2.62 14.97
CA THR A 39 -19.57 2.60 16.40
C THR A 39 -18.83 3.72 17.16
N ALA A 40 -18.92 3.71 18.49
CA ALA A 40 -18.27 4.71 19.34
C ALA A 40 -16.78 4.44 19.60
N ASN A 41 -16.26 3.29 19.16
CA ASN A 41 -14.84 2.94 19.32
C ASN A 41 -14.00 3.44 18.15
N ASP A 42 -14.61 3.64 16.98
CA ASP A 42 -13.90 3.84 15.70
C ASP A 42 -13.52 5.31 15.49
N TYR A 43 -14.00 6.21 16.36
CA TYR A 43 -13.60 7.61 16.36
C TYR A 43 -13.71 8.27 17.74
N THR A 44 -12.93 9.34 17.92
CA THR A 44 -12.99 10.21 19.09
C THR A 44 -13.24 11.68 18.69
N PRO A 45 -13.90 12.47 19.56
CA PRO A 45 -14.57 12.05 20.79
C PRO A 45 -15.89 11.32 20.50
N THR A 46 -16.44 10.62 21.51
CA THR A 46 -17.83 10.16 21.45
C THR A 46 -18.75 11.36 21.25
N LEU A 47 -19.55 11.31 20.20
CA LEU A 47 -20.43 12.41 19.82
C LEU A 47 -21.72 12.40 20.66
N GLY A 48 -22.25 13.59 20.95
CA GLY A 48 -23.57 13.78 21.53
C GLY A 48 -24.69 13.71 20.50
N SER A 49 -25.85 14.27 20.83
CA SER A 49 -27.05 14.33 19.95
C SER A 49 -27.47 15.77 19.60
N SER A 50 -26.60 16.75 19.84
CA SER A 50 -26.87 18.15 19.52
C SER A 50 -25.59 18.98 19.39
N ILE A 51 -25.72 20.12 18.73
CA ILE A 51 -24.69 21.17 18.62
C ILE A 51 -25.33 22.51 18.99
N THR A 52 -24.60 23.40 19.64
CA THR A 52 -25.10 24.71 20.03
C THR A 52 -24.35 25.81 19.31
N PHE A 53 -25.07 26.58 18.49
CA PHE A 53 -24.61 27.88 18.03
C PHE A 53 -24.64 28.85 19.19
N ALA A 54 -23.48 29.38 19.59
CA ALA A 54 -23.41 30.46 20.57
C ALA A 54 -24.09 31.73 20.03
N ALA A 55 -24.47 32.65 20.93
CA ALA A 55 -24.91 33.98 20.52
C ALA A 55 -23.83 34.67 19.67
N GLY A 56 -24.23 35.14 18.49
CA GLY A 56 -23.36 35.73 17.47
C GLY A 56 -22.74 34.71 16.50
N SER A 57 -22.82 33.40 16.76
CA SER A 57 -22.29 32.37 15.87
C SER A 57 -23.29 31.95 14.80
N ASN A 58 -22.78 31.74 13.59
CA ASN A 58 -23.54 31.21 12.46
C ASN A 58 -22.92 29.95 11.85
N SER A 59 -21.80 29.46 12.41
CA SER A 59 -21.14 28.24 11.96
C SER A 59 -20.56 27.50 13.16
N GLU A 60 -20.79 26.20 13.21
CA GLU A 60 -20.17 25.31 14.19
C GLU A 60 -19.55 24.13 13.46
N ILE A 61 -18.43 23.63 13.97
CA ILE A 61 -17.70 22.50 13.39
C ILE A 61 -17.68 21.39 14.43
N LEU A 62 -18.10 20.20 14.02
CA LEU A 62 -17.98 18.98 14.80
C LEU A 62 -16.95 18.07 14.14
N THR A 63 -15.82 17.86 14.81
CA THR A 63 -14.72 17.06 14.30
C THR A 63 -14.72 15.68 14.95
N ILE A 64 -14.48 14.65 14.15
CA ILE A 64 -14.12 13.31 14.60
C ILE A 64 -12.72 12.96 14.12
N THR A 65 -11.95 12.27 14.96
CA THR A 65 -10.67 11.69 14.60
C THR A 65 -10.82 10.18 14.65
N PRO A 66 -10.66 9.47 13.52
CA PRO A 66 -10.66 8.02 13.52
C PRO A 66 -9.66 7.44 14.53
N VAL A 67 -10.04 6.35 15.18
CA VAL A 67 -9.19 5.62 16.13
C VAL A 67 -8.55 4.49 15.36
N ASN A 68 -7.22 4.51 15.25
CA ASN A 68 -6.49 3.38 14.69
C ASN A 68 -6.50 2.23 15.70
N ASP A 69 -6.91 1.05 15.28
CA ASP A 69 -6.78 -0.18 16.05
C ASP A 69 -6.12 -1.30 15.20
N PRO A 70 -6.17 -2.61 15.54
CA PRO A 70 -5.60 -3.67 14.71
C PRO A 70 -6.65 -4.56 14.00
N LEU A 71 -7.93 -4.20 14.04
CA LEU A 71 -9.03 -4.95 13.45
C LEU A 71 -9.24 -4.54 12.00
N ILE A 72 -9.47 -5.53 11.14
CA ILE A 72 -9.84 -5.28 9.75
C ILE A 72 -11.35 -5.16 9.68
N GLU A 73 -11.83 -3.94 9.50
CA GLU A 73 -13.24 -3.56 9.51
C GLU A 73 -13.68 -3.05 8.13
N GLY A 74 -12.73 -2.56 7.33
CA GLY A 74 -12.99 -1.91 6.05
C GLY A 74 -13.63 -0.52 6.21
N PRO A 75 -14.08 0.12 5.12
CA PRO A 75 -14.62 1.48 5.22
C PRO A 75 -15.94 1.54 5.99
N GLU A 76 -15.99 2.38 7.00
CA GLU A 76 -17.17 2.62 7.83
C GLU A 76 -17.73 4.03 7.67
N THR A 77 -18.99 4.24 8.08
CA THR A 77 -19.67 5.53 7.93
C THR A 77 -20.20 6.08 9.25
N VAL A 78 -20.03 7.39 9.44
CA VAL A 78 -20.75 8.19 10.43
C VAL A 78 -21.74 9.07 9.69
N ILE A 79 -23.03 8.88 9.92
CA ILE A 79 -24.11 9.61 9.26
C ILE A 79 -24.80 10.48 10.29
N LEU A 80 -24.81 11.80 10.06
CA LEU A 80 -25.49 12.77 10.90
C LEU A 80 -26.76 13.26 10.22
N THR A 81 -27.90 13.15 10.91
CA THR A 81 -29.19 13.64 10.42
C THR A 81 -29.79 14.68 11.36
N LEU A 82 -30.06 15.88 10.87
CA LEU A 82 -30.71 16.95 11.64
C LEU A 82 -32.16 16.58 11.98
N LEU A 83 -32.55 16.83 13.22
CA LEU A 83 -33.92 16.62 13.70
C LEU A 83 -34.72 17.91 13.64
N SER A 84 -35.99 17.83 13.25
CA SER A 84 -36.89 18.99 13.25
C SER A 84 -37.20 19.46 14.66
N ASP A 85 -37.25 20.76 14.88
CA ASP A 85 -37.62 21.37 16.16
C ASP A 85 -38.41 22.67 15.90
N PRO A 86 -39.45 23.01 16.69
CA PRO A 86 -40.19 24.27 16.51
C PRO A 86 -39.34 25.54 16.58
N SER A 87 -38.14 25.49 17.20
CA SER A 87 -37.23 26.63 17.33
C SER A 87 -36.42 26.94 16.07
N TYR A 88 -36.39 26.05 15.07
CA TYR A 88 -35.68 26.26 13.82
C TYR A 88 -36.29 25.50 12.63
N THR A 89 -36.05 25.97 11.43
CA THR A 89 -36.36 25.21 10.21
C THR A 89 -35.08 24.64 9.61
N ILE A 90 -35.08 23.37 9.23
CA ILE A 90 -33.96 22.77 8.51
C ILE A 90 -33.94 23.32 7.08
N GLY A 91 -32.78 23.80 6.65
CA GLY A 91 -32.55 24.30 5.30
C GLY A 91 -32.33 23.18 4.27
N VAL A 92 -31.58 23.49 3.21
CA VAL A 92 -31.15 22.49 2.22
C VAL A 92 -30.03 21.64 2.85
N GLY A 93 -30.20 20.32 2.83
CA GLY A 93 -29.24 19.37 3.41
C GLY A 93 -29.52 19.13 4.90
N ASN A 94 -30.19 18.01 5.19
CA ASN A 94 -30.45 17.55 6.56
C ASN A 94 -29.61 16.32 6.93
N LEU A 95 -28.78 15.83 6.00
CA LEU A 95 -27.99 14.62 6.14
C LEU A 95 -26.56 14.90 5.68
N ALA A 96 -25.59 14.47 6.48
CA ALA A 96 -24.18 14.49 6.14
C ALA A 96 -23.54 13.15 6.49
N THR A 97 -22.58 12.71 5.68
CA THR A 97 -21.87 11.46 5.87
C THR A 97 -20.37 11.71 5.90
N ILE A 98 -19.69 11.13 6.89
CA ILE A 98 -18.24 10.95 6.90
C ILE A 98 -17.98 9.46 6.68
N THR A 99 -17.14 9.12 5.71
CA THR A 99 -16.53 7.79 5.60
C THR A 99 -15.21 7.79 6.35
N ILE A 100 -15.03 6.81 7.23
CA ILE A 100 -13.78 6.45 7.90
C ILE A 100 -13.18 5.30 7.10
N ASN A 101 -12.00 5.51 6.53
CA ASN A 101 -11.26 4.43 5.87
C ASN A 101 -10.32 3.80 6.90
N ASP A 102 -10.51 2.50 7.10
CA ASP A 102 -9.62 1.60 7.82
C ASP A 102 -8.23 1.53 7.12
N ASN A 103 -7.17 1.39 7.91
CA ASN A 103 -5.80 1.26 7.44
C ASN A 103 -5.17 -0.11 7.75
N ASP A 104 -5.96 -1.06 8.26
CA ASP A 104 -5.54 -2.44 8.48
C ASP A 104 -5.95 -3.35 7.31
N PHE A 105 -5.01 -4.22 6.92
CA PHE A 105 -5.18 -5.11 5.76
C PHE A 105 -4.61 -6.50 6.05
N ILE A 106 -5.04 -7.49 5.26
CA ILE A 106 -4.52 -8.85 5.34
C ILE A 106 -3.21 -8.90 4.55
N ASN A 107 -2.11 -9.20 5.23
CA ASN A 107 -0.84 -9.51 4.56
C ASN A 107 -0.90 -10.92 3.95
N GLN A 108 -0.60 -11.02 2.66
CA GLN A 108 -0.64 -12.28 1.92
C GLN A 108 0.75 -12.81 1.58
N THR A 109 0.82 -14.10 1.30
CA THR A 109 1.96 -14.70 0.62
C THR A 109 1.46 -15.39 -0.64
N LEU A 110 1.76 -14.80 -1.78
CA LEU A 110 1.28 -15.21 -3.09
C LEU A 110 2.40 -15.91 -3.86
N TRP A 111 2.06 -17.08 -4.40
CA TRP A 111 2.95 -17.90 -5.21
C TRP A 111 2.29 -18.15 -6.56
N GLY A 112 3.08 -18.08 -7.63
CA GLY A 112 2.65 -18.47 -8.95
C GLY A 112 2.73 -19.98 -9.16
N THR A 113 2.90 -20.35 -10.42
CA THR A 113 2.83 -21.70 -10.95
C THR A 113 4.07 -22.01 -11.77
N THR A 114 4.06 -23.10 -12.54
CA THR A 114 5.15 -23.41 -13.49
C THR A 114 4.87 -22.85 -14.88
N ALA A 115 4.10 -21.77 -14.97
CA ALA A 115 3.72 -21.08 -16.21
C ALA A 115 3.94 -19.57 -16.01
N ASN A 116 3.71 -18.77 -17.06
CA ASN A 116 3.75 -17.32 -16.92
C ASN A 116 2.52 -16.85 -16.13
N ASP A 117 2.77 -16.19 -15.01
CA ASP A 117 1.73 -15.74 -14.09
C ASP A 117 1.57 -14.21 -14.09
N ALA A 118 0.38 -13.75 -13.70
CA ALA A 118 0.10 -12.34 -13.42
C ALA A 118 -0.50 -12.24 -12.02
N ILE A 119 0.30 -11.78 -11.05
CA ILE A 119 -0.03 -11.79 -9.63
C ILE A 119 -0.18 -10.34 -9.13
N ILE A 120 -1.24 -10.09 -8.35
CA ILE A 120 -1.56 -8.80 -7.75
C ILE A 120 -1.76 -9.02 -6.24
N GLY A 121 -0.97 -8.34 -5.40
CA GLY A 121 -1.03 -8.39 -3.93
C GLY A 121 -2.29 -7.75 -3.37
N GLY A 122 -2.46 -6.46 -3.65
CA GLY A 122 -3.63 -5.68 -3.23
C GLY A 122 -3.26 -4.61 -2.22
N LEU A 123 -3.94 -4.57 -1.08
CA LEU A 123 -3.57 -3.72 0.05
C LEU A 123 -2.95 -4.61 1.13
N GLY A 124 -1.98 -4.09 1.87
CA GLY A 124 -1.26 -4.82 2.93
C GLY A 124 0.22 -5.00 2.60
N ASP A 125 0.98 -5.55 3.54
CA ASP A 125 2.40 -5.84 3.35
C ASP A 125 2.56 -7.27 2.80
N ASP A 126 2.49 -7.43 1.47
CA ASP A 126 2.44 -8.74 0.80
C ASP A 126 3.83 -9.33 0.50
N GLN A 127 3.88 -10.65 0.36
CA GLN A 127 5.03 -11.36 -0.21
C GLN A 127 4.64 -12.02 -1.51
N ILE A 128 5.37 -11.76 -2.59
CA ILE A 128 4.97 -12.18 -3.94
C ILE A 128 6.13 -12.90 -4.64
N ALA A 129 5.87 -14.11 -5.13
CA ALA A 129 6.79 -14.87 -5.98
C ALA A 129 6.05 -15.39 -7.23
N GLY A 130 6.63 -15.23 -8.41
CA GLY A 130 6.05 -15.79 -9.65
C GLY A 130 6.15 -17.32 -9.77
N VAL A 131 7.00 -17.95 -8.96
CA VAL A 131 7.21 -19.40 -8.97
C VAL A 131 6.29 -20.13 -7.96
N PRO A 132 6.14 -21.46 -8.04
CA PRO A 132 5.39 -22.22 -7.03
C PRO A 132 6.07 -22.18 -5.65
N ALA A 133 5.28 -22.35 -4.59
CA ALA A 133 5.76 -22.40 -3.19
C ALA A 133 6.75 -23.56 -2.90
N THR A 134 6.74 -24.60 -3.73
CA THR A 134 7.58 -25.79 -3.55
C THR A 134 8.13 -26.28 -4.89
N GLY A 135 9.12 -27.18 -4.83
CA GLY A 135 9.74 -27.77 -6.02
C GLY A 135 11.06 -27.11 -6.37
N THR A 136 11.99 -27.92 -6.88
CA THR A 136 13.36 -27.53 -7.26
C THR A 136 13.68 -27.87 -8.71
N THR A 137 12.68 -28.25 -9.50
CA THR A 137 12.88 -28.44 -10.94
C THR A 137 13.14 -27.09 -11.59
N PRO A 138 13.86 -27.04 -12.72
CA PRO A 138 14.13 -25.79 -13.43
C PRO A 138 12.87 -24.92 -13.63
N THR A 139 11.80 -25.53 -14.13
CA THR A 139 10.50 -24.86 -14.34
C THR A 139 9.78 -24.47 -13.05
N ALA A 140 10.04 -25.14 -11.92
CA ALA A 140 9.50 -24.74 -10.62
C ALA A 140 10.31 -23.61 -9.96
N LEU A 141 11.43 -23.21 -10.56
CA LEU A 141 12.22 -22.06 -10.16
C LEU A 141 12.18 -20.95 -11.21
N GLY A 142 11.17 -20.93 -12.08
CA GLY A 142 10.96 -19.82 -13.03
C GLY A 142 11.67 -19.98 -14.37
N ILE A 143 12.40 -21.07 -14.62
CA ILE A 143 13.15 -21.19 -15.88
C ILE A 143 12.19 -21.26 -17.08
N GLY A 144 12.41 -20.36 -18.03
CA GLY A 144 11.55 -20.13 -19.20
C GLY A 144 10.23 -19.41 -18.92
N GLN A 145 10.08 -18.74 -17.78
CA GLN A 145 8.86 -18.02 -17.39
C GLN A 145 9.09 -16.52 -17.21
N ILE A 146 8.17 -15.72 -17.74
CA ILE A 146 8.10 -14.29 -17.44
C ILE A 146 6.83 -14.03 -16.64
N ASP A 147 7.00 -13.75 -15.36
CA ASP A 147 5.89 -13.51 -14.44
C ASP A 147 5.71 -12.02 -14.19
N THR A 148 4.47 -11.53 -14.26
CA THR A 148 4.14 -10.14 -13.95
C THR A 148 3.66 -10.03 -12.51
N LEU A 149 4.39 -9.26 -11.69
CA LEU A 149 4.12 -9.10 -10.26
C LEU A 149 3.73 -7.65 -9.96
N THR A 150 2.63 -7.45 -9.24
CA THR A 150 2.13 -6.15 -8.77
C THR A 150 1.89 -6.25 -7.27
N GLY A 151 2.52 -5.39 -6.48
CA GLY A 151 2.38 -5.36 -5.02
C GLY A 151 1.06 -4.75 -4.59
N GLY A 152 0.82 -3.53 -5.07
CA GLY A 152 -0.32 -2.70 -4.72
C GLY A 152 0.06 -1.66 -3.68
N GLY A 153 -0.74 -1.51 -2.63
CA GLY A 153 -0.50 -0.54 -1.57
C GLY A 153 -0.04 -1.22 -0.29
N GLY A 154 1.08 -0.78 0.26
CA GLY A 154 1.68 -1.37 1.47
C GLY A 154 3.19 -1.48 1.30
N LYS A 155 3.83 -2.27 2.15
CA LYS A 155 5.27 -2.59 2.05
C LYS A 155 5.45 -4.01 1.55
N ASP A 156 5.52 -4.16 0.24
CA ASP A 156 5.55 -5.46 -0.38
C ASP A 156 6.96 -6.02 -0.49
N THR A 157 7.08 -7.34 -0.54
CA THR A 157 8.34 -8.03 -0.80
C THR A 157 8.20 -8.92 -2.03
N PHE A 158 8.96 -8.61 -3.08
CA PHE A 158 9.05 -9.44 -4.28
C PHE A 158 10.21 -10.43 -4.14
N LEU A 159 9.90 -11.72 -4.23
CA LEU A 159 10.83 -12.82 -4.02
C LEU A 159 11.45 -13.24 -5.35
N LEU A 160 12.76 -13.03 -5.50
CA LEU A 160 13.56 -13.55 -6.62
C LEU A 160 14.50 -14.68 -6.17
N ALA A 161 14.42 -15.08 -4.90
CA ALA A 161 15.15 -16.21 -4.36
C ALA A 161 14.53 -16.70 -3.04
N ASP A 162 14.76 -17.96 -2.71
CA ASP A 162 14.53 -18.52 -1.38
C ASP A 162 15.57 -19.62 -1.05
N ALA A 163 15.26 -20.48 -0.06
CA ALA A 163 16.12 -21.59 0.35
C ALA A 163 16.42 -22.61 -0.77
N ARG A 164 15.62 -22.64 -1.84
CA ARG A 164 15.77 -23.53 -2.99
C ARG A 164 16.76 -22.98 -4.01
N GLY A 165 16.96 -21.66 -4.06
CA GLY A 165 17.89 -21.01 -4.98
C GLY A 165 17.43 -19.64 -5.43
N THR A 166 18.18 -19.07 -6.39
CA THR A 166 17.75 -17.89 -7.14
C THR A 166 16.75 -18.34 -8.21
N PHE A 167 15.62 -17.65 -8.31
CA PHE A 167 14.61 -17.91 -9.33
C PHE A 167 15.02 -17.29 -10.68
N TYR A 168 14.43 -17.80 -11.75
CA TYR A 168 14.68 -17.40 -13.15
C TYR A 168 16.12 -17.58 -13.63
N ASN A 169 16.95 -18.31 -12.87
CA ASN A 169 18.35 -18.52 -13.22
C ASN A 169 18.54 -19.89 -13.89
N ASP A 170 18.72 -19.91 -15.21
CA ASP A 170 18.95 -21.13 -16.00
C ASP A 170 20.40 -21.68 -15.89
N GLY A 171 21.30 -20.91 -15.28
CA GLY A 171 22.72 -21.26 -15.09
C GLY A 171 23.57 -21.11 -16.36
N SER A 172 23.04 -20.52 -17.43
CA SER A 172 23.78 -20.19 -18.64
C SER A 172 24.79 -19.08 -18.36
N ASN A 173 25.99 -19.23 -18.92
CA ASN A 173 27.04 -18.22 -18.88
C ASN A 173 27.31 -17.61 -20.27
N THR A 174 26.37 -17.78 -21.20
CA THR A 174 26.50 -17.36 -22.60
C THR A 174 25.33 -16.52 -23.10
N SER A 175 24.32 -16.29 -22.26
CA SER A 175 23.12 -15.51 -22.55
C SER A 175 22.75 -14.70 -21.32
N GLN A 176 22.09 -13.56 -21.52
CA GLN A 176 21.70 -12.64 -20.45
C GLN A 176 20.28 -12.89 -19.90
N GLY A 177 19.74 -14.11 -20.01
CA GLY A 177 18.46 -14.46 -19.38
C GLY A 177 17.19 -13.73 -19.84
N ILE A 178 17.09 -13.28 -21.10
CA ILE A 178 15.91 -12.48 -21.51
C ILE A 178 14.60 -13.29 -21.68
N ASN A 179 14.64 -14.61 -21.47
CA ASN A 179 13.48 -15.49 -21.66
C ASN A 179 12.74 -15.80 -20.35
N ASP A 180 13.32 -15.42 -19.22
CA ASP A 180 12.83 -15.74 -17.89
C ASP A 180 13.24 -14.70 -16.87
N TYR A 181 12.25 -14.05 -16.26
CA TYR A 181 12.45 -13.05 -15.22
C TYR A 181 11.13 -12.64 -14.58
N ALA A 182 11.19 -12.11 -13.36
CA ALA A 182 10.05 -11.42 -12.77
C ALA A 182 9.93 -9.97 -13.29
N LEU A 183 8.80 -9.62 -13.88
CA LEU A 183 8.43 -8.26 -14.27
C LEU A 183 7.59 -7.60 -13.16
N ILE A 184 8.22 -6.73 -12.38
CA ILE A 184 7.61 -6.00 -11.26
C ILE A 184 7.05 -4.66 -11.75
N LYS A 185 5.78 -4.37 -11.47
CA LYS A 185 5.04 -3.27 -12.13
C LYS A 185 4.96 -1.95 -11.36
N ASP A 186 4.95 -1.99 -10.04
CA ASP A 186 4.54 -0.86 -9.19
C ASP A 186 5.43 -0.65 -7.96
N PHE A 187 6.62 -1.24 -7.98
CA PHE A 187 7.58 -1.19 -6.89
C PHE A 187 7.79 0.24 -6.35
N ASN A 188 7.55 0.45 -5.07
CA ASN A 188 7.83 1.68 -4.36
C ASN A 188 9.18 1.57 -3.62
N SER A 189 10.21 2.23 -4.13
CA SER A 189 11.58 2.21 -3.55
C SER A 189 11.72 2.73 -2.12
N THR A 190 10.65 3.26 -1.52
CA THR A 190 10.66 3.72 -0.12
C THR A 190 9.95 2.77 0.85
N GLU A 191 9.18 1.81 0.31
CA GLU A 191 8.29 0.93 1.07
C GLU A 191 8.59 -0.54 0.76
N ASP A 192 8.69 -0.86 -0.52
CA ASP A 192 8.82 -2.22 -1.04
C ASP A 192 10.25 -2.74 -0.99
N LYS A 193 10.34 -4.05 -1.13
CA LYS A 193 11.56 -4.82 -0.96
C LYS A 193 11.73 -5.88 -2.03
N LEU A 194 12.97 -6.10 -2.43
CA LEU A 194 13.40 -7.28 -3.18
C LEU A 194 14.06 -8.28 -2.24
N GLN A 195 13.64 -9.55 -2.30
CA GLN A 195 14.33 -10.65 -1.67
C GLN A 195 15.27 -11.34 -2.66
N LEU A 196 16.57 -11.24 -2.40
CA LEU A 196 17.65 -11.80 -3.20
C LEU A 196 18.45 -12.85 -2.40
N LYS A 197 19.18 -13.73 -3.11
CA LYS A 197 19.99 -14.78 -2.50
C LYS A 197 21.28 -14.19 -1.90
N LYS A 198 21.52 -14.48 -0.62
CA LYS A 198 22.77 -14.13 0.05
C LYS A 198 23.99 -14.76 -0.63
N GLY A 199 25.11 -14.02 -0.63
CA GLY A 199 26.41 -14.50 -1.08
C GLY A 199 26.58 -14.48 -2.60
N SER A 200 25.53 -14.05 -3.30
CA SER A 200 25.57 -13.76 -4.73
C SER A 200 25.99 -12.31 -4.98
N GLN A 201 26.58 -12.10 -6.14
CA GLN A 201 26.76 -10.78 -6.73
C GLN A 201 25.51 -10.42 -7.53
N TYR A 202 25.05 -9.18 -7.41
CA TYR A 202 23.98 -8.66 -8.25
C TYR A 202 24.43 -7.39 -8.97
N LEU A 203 23.99 -7.23 -10.22
CA LEU A 203 24.19 -6.03 -11.01
C LEU A 203 22.83 -5.42 -11.34
N PHE A 204 22.67 -4.15 -11.01
CA PHE A 204 21.47 -3.37 -11.28
C PHE A 204 21.77 -2.45 -12.45
N ARG A 205 20.98 -2.52 -13.51
CA ARG A 205 21.11 -1.66 -14.68
C ARG A 205 19.82 -0.92 -14.95
N TYR A 206 19.86 0.38 -15.19
CA TYR A 206 18.67 1.12 -15.60
C TYR A 206 18.64 1.30 -17.12
N ALA A 207 17.70 0.63 -17.79
CA ALA A 207 17.53 0.66 -19.24
C ALA A 207 16.04 0.52 -19.61
N ASN A 208 15.62 1.09 -20.74
CA ASN A 208 14.25 0.95 -21.26
C ASN A 208 13.14 1.30 -20.25
N SER A 209 13.39 2.30 -19.40
CA SER A 209 12.48 2.71 -18.32
C SER A 209 12.22 1.61 -17.28
N ALA A 210 13.20 0.75 -17.04
CA ALA A 210 13.17 -0.26 -15.99
C ALA A 210 14.54 -0.43 -15.33
N THR A 211 14.54 -0.79 -14.05
CA THR A 211 15.73 -1.36 -13.41
C THR A 211 15.75 -2.86 -13.68
N GLU A 212 16.74 -3.32 -14.42
CA GLU A 212 17.06 -4.72 -14.66
C GLU A 212 17.99 -5.23 -13.54
N ILE A 213 17.70 -6.42 -13.03
CA ILE A 213 18.43 -7.06 -11.94
C ILE A 213 19.07 -8.33 -12.49
N TYR A 214 20.39 -8.35 -12.50
CA TYR A 214 21.18 -9.47 -12.98
C TYR A 214 21.84 -10.21 -11.82
N LEU A 215 21.76 -11.54 -11.83
CA LEU A 215 22.62 -12.41 -11.05
C LEU A 215 24.01 -12.44 -11.71
N GLY A 216 25.00 -11.90 -11.01
CA GLY A 216 26.36 -11.77 -11.52
C GLY A 216 27.16 -13.07 -11.46
N ASN A 217 28.12 -13.20 -12.37
CA ASN A 217 29.03 -14.35 -12.44
C ASN A 217 30.22 -14.29 -11.44
N GLY A 218 30.33 -13.20 -10.66
CA GLY A 218 31.38 -12.99 -9.66
C GLY A 218 32.58 -12.16 -10.14
N ASP A 219 32.62 -11.69 -11.40
CA ASP A 219 33.74 -10.92 -11.95
C ASP A 219 33.64 -9.39 -11.73
N ASN A 220 32.53 -8.91 -11.13
CA ASN A 220 32.23 -7.50 -10.92
C ASN A 220 32.14 -6.68 -12.22
N SER A 221 31.73 -7.29 -13.34
CA SER A 221 31.62 -6.62 -14.63
C SER A 221 30.37 -7.08 -15.36
N PHE A 222 29.58 -6.13 -15.86
CA PHE A 222 28.41 -6.47 -16.66
C PHE A 222 28.81 -7.04 -18.04
N ASN A 223 28.43 -8.29 -18.32
CA ASN A 223 28.74 -9.00 -19.55
C ASN A 223 27.67 -10.05 -19.91
N ALA A 224 27.92 -10.85 -20.95
CA ALA A 224 26.97 -11.82 -21.49
C ALA A 224 26.74 -13.05 -20.59
N ALA A 225 27.53 -13.21 -19.52
CA ALA A 225 27.40 -14.29 -18.55
C ALA A 225 26.59 -13.90 -17.31
N ASP A 226 26.11 -12.66 -17.21
CA ASP A 226 25.22 -12.23 -16.12
C ASP A 226 23.76 -12.48 -16.50
N GLU A 227 23.02 -13.09 -15.60
CA GLU A 227 21.68 -13.63 -15.87
C GLU A 227 20.60 -12.68 -15.37
N LEU A 228 19.69 -12.24 -16.26
CA LEU A 228 18.56 -11.39 -15.87
C LEU A 228 17.58 -12.22 -15.03
N ILE A 229 17.26 -11.78 -13.83
CA ILE A 229 16.29 -12.48 -12.95
C ILE A 229 15.08 -11.61 -12.59
N GLY A 230 15.14 -10.31 -12.88
CA GLY A 230 14.05 -9.39 -12.59
C GLY A 230 14.14 -8.06 -13.35
N GLN A 231 12.99 -7.45 -13.59
CA GLN A 231 12.85 -6.10 -14.13
C GLN A 231 11.82 -5.33 -13.30
N ILE A 232 12.21 -4.18 -12.76
CA ILE A 232 11.31 -3.24 -12.08
C ILE A 232 10.96 -2.12 -13.05
N GLN A 233 9.69 -2.06 -13.45
CA GLN A 233 9.22 -1.04 -14.38
C GLN A 233 9.13 0.34 -13.71
N GLY A 234 9.61 1.37 -14.40
CA GLY A 234 9.42 2.78 -14.01
C GLY A 234 10.28 3.29 -12.86
N VAL A 235 11.03 2.43 -12.20
CA VAL A 235 11.88 2.80 -11.04
C VAL A 235 13.35 2.70 -11.42
N ASN A 236 14.14 3.70 -11.06
CA ASN A 236 15.59 3.69 -11.22
C ASN A 236 16.28 3.49 -9.86
N LEU A 237 16.74 2.27 -9.58
CA LEU A 237 17.47 1.93 -8.35
C LEU A 237 19.00 2.09 -8.50
N THR A 238 19.50 2.65 -9.61
CA THR A 238 20.95 2.81 -9.83
C THR A 238 21.46 4.15 -9.27
N PRO A 239 22.64 4.20 -8.60
CA PRO A 239 23.26 5.46 -8.22
C PRO A 239 23.97 6.07 -9.44
N GLY A 240 23.25 6.88 -10.22
CA GLY A 240 23.82 7.82 -11.21
C GLY A 240 24.52 7.27 -12.47
N THR A 241 25.18 6.12 -12.42
CA THR A 241 26.09 5.62 -13.50
C THR A 241 25.53 4.46 -14.34
N GLY A 242 24.24 4.14 -14.21
CA GLY A 242 23.55 3.19 -15.08
C GLY A 242 23.82 1.71 -14.83
N THR A 243 24.93 1.35 -14.15
CA THR A 243 25.15 0.01 -13.59
C THR A 243 25.70 0.10 -12.17
N TRP A 244 25.15 -0.71 -11.26
CA TRP A 244 25.53 -0.76 -9.85
C TRP A 244 25.72 -2.19 -9.38
N ILE A 245 26.79 -2.46 -8.64
CA ILE A 245 27.18 -3.82 -8.23
C ILE A 245 27.06 -3.94 -6.70
N ILE A 246 26.36 -4.97 -6.26
CA ILE A 246 26.12 -5.24 -4.84
C ILE A 246 26.69 -6.61 -4.45
N PRO A 247 27.71 -6.67 -3.58
CA PRO A 247 28.08 -7.90 -2.87
C PRO A 247 27.20 -8.08 -1.63
N THR A 248 26.45 -9.19 -1.55
CA THR A 248 25.53 -9.45 -0.42
C THR A 248 26.24 -10.22 0.72
N THR A 249 26.71 -9.51 1.75
CA THR A 249 27.42 -10.12 2.90
C THR A 249 26.53 -10.45 4.11
N ALA A 250 25.28 -9.97 4.17
CA ALA A 250 24.34 -10.20 5.28
C ALA A 250 23.40 -11.40 5.10
N THR A 251 22.83 -11.94 6.19
CA THR A 251 22.14 -13.25 6.29
C THR A 251 20.90 -13.43 5.41
N TRP A 252 20.12 -12.38 5.20
CA TRP A 252 19.07 -12.21 4.19
C TRP A 252 18.90 -10.71 4.06
N THR A 253 18.93 -10.15 2.86
CA THR A 253 18.76 -8.70 2.72
C THR A 253 17.57 -8.43 1.83
N THR A 254 16.58 -7.78 2.42
CA THR A 254 15.55 -7.07 1.69
C THR A 254 16.15 -5.74 1.24
N TRP A 255 16.19 -5.51 -0.07
CA TRP A 255 16.73 -4.27 -0.62
C TRP A 255 15.60 -3.39 -1.16
N ALA A 256 15.81 -2.09 -1.02
CA ALA A 256 14.91 -1.02 -1.44
C ALA A 256 14.66 -0.99 -2.94
#